data_AF-A0A961Z9K6-F1
#
_entry.id   AF-A0A961Z9K6-F1
#
_cell.length_a   1.000
_cell.length_b   1.000
_cell.length_c   1.000
_cell.angle_alpha   90.00
_cell.angle_beta   90.00
_cell.angle_gamma   90.00
#
_symmetry.space_group_name_H-M   'P 1'
#
loop_
_entity.id
_entity.type
_entity.pdbx_description
1 polymer ?
#
loop_
_entity_poly.entity_id
_entity_poly.type
_entity_poly.pdbx_seq_one_letter_code
_entity_poly.pdbx_strand_id
1 'polypeptide(L)'
;MTAKILIATAAILVAATTTASAHSVRPIDRTLDHQAAKIEKGRQTGQITWREGRKLRAEQRRIEHLRSDYLADGNLTGREYRDLRHRQEKAAWNIINEKYDGWRRWRFLPRVGR
;
A
#
# COMPACT_ATOMS: atom_id res chain seq x y z
N MET A 1 -17.82 47.52 -50.55
CA MET A 1 -16.74 46.75 -49.90
C MET A 1 -16.25 47.51 -48.69
N THR A 2 -16.54 47.02 -47.48
CA THR A 2 -15.71 47.18 -46.26
C THR A 2 -16.30 46.29 -45.17
N ALA A 3 -15.69 45.13 -44.94
CA ALA A 3 -16.06 44.21 -43.87
C ALA A 3 -15.54 44.74 -42.52
N LYS A 4 -16.40 44.81 -41.50
CA LYS A 4 -16.01 45.09 -40.11
C LYS A 4 -16.06 43.80 -39.31
N ILE A 5 -14.87 43.30 -38.97
CA ILE A 5 -14.65 42.12 -38.13
C ILE A 5 -14.91 42.54 -36.68
N LEU A 6 -15.97 42.01 -36.06
CA LEU A 6 -16.17 42.11 -34.61
C LEU A 6 -15.62 40.83 -33.97
N ILE A 7 -14.49 41.00 -33.29
CA ILE A 7 -13.75 39.97 -32.58
C ILE A 7 -14.51 39.67 -31.27
N ALA A 8 -15.09 38.48 -31.17
CA ALA A 8 -15.63 37.94 -29.93
C ALA A 8 -14.48 37.44 -29.05
N THR A 9 -14.20 38.12 -27.94
CA THR A 9 -13.24 37.70 -26.93
C THR A 9 -13.91 36.77 -25.92
N ALA A 10 -13.89 35.47 -26.18
CA ALA A 10 -14.19 34.45 -25.19
C ALA A 10 -12.93 34.16 -24.37
N ALA A 11 -12.86 34.70 -23.15
CA ALA A 11 -11.81 34.35 -22.19
C ALA A 11 -12.10 32.95 -21.62
N ILE A 12 -11.49 31.92 -22.20
CA ILE A 12 -11.50 30.56 -21.65
C ILE A 12 -10.42 30.49 -20.56
N LEU A 13 -10.84 30.61 -19.31
CA LEU A 13 -10.03 30.21 -18.15
C LEU A 13 -9.92 28.68 -18.15
N VAL A 14 -8.81 28.16 -18.67
CA VAL A 14 -8.47 26.74 -18.55
C VAL A 14 -8.10 26.47 -17.10
N ALA A 15 -9.04 25.93 -16.33
CA ALA A 15 -8.76 25.34 -15.03
C ALA A 15 -7.86 24.11 -15.27
N ALA A 16 -6.58 24.23 -14.94
CA ALA A 16 -5.64 23.12 -14.98
C ALA A 16 -6.03 22.10 -13.91
N THR A 17 -6.81 21.08 -14.31
CA THR A 17 -7.05 19.91 -13.48
C THR A 17 -5.75 19.13 -13.36
N THR A 18 -5.05 19.25 -12.24
CA THR A 18 -3.92 18.37 -11.90
C THR A 18 -4.47 16.96 -11.67
N THR A 19 -4.42 16.11 -12.68
CA THR A 19 -4.73 14.69 -12.52
C THR A 19 -3.62 14.05 -11.69
N ALA A 20 -3.88 13.84 -10.40
CA ALA A 20 -3.03 12.99 -9.56
C ALA A 20 -2.87 11.63 -10.26
N SER A 21 -1.63 11.26 -10.59
CA SER A 21 -1.34 10.06 -11.37
C SER A 21 -1.53 8.81 -10.51
N ALA A 22 -2.77 8.33 -10.41
CA ALA A 22 -3.13 7.10 -9.69
C ALA A 22 -2.36 5.85 -10.18
N HIS A 23 -1.67 5.91 -11.32
CA HIS A 23 -0.96 4.78 -11.90
C HIS A 23 0.26 4.33 -11.09
N SER A 24 0.99 5.25 -10.46
CA SER A 24 2.24 4.93 -9.73
C SER A 24 2.00 4.23 -8.38
N VAL A 25 0.82 4.39 -7.79
CA VAL A 25 0.48 3.88 -6.45
C VAL A 25 -0.12 2.47 -6.49
N ARG A 26 -0.81 2.11 -7.59
CA ARG A 26 -1.50 0.81 -7.74
C ARG A 26 -0.65 -0.43 -7.39
N PRO A 27 0.66 -0.50 -7.74
CA PRO A 27 1.48 -1.65 -7.36
C PRO A 27 1.68 -1.79 -5.83
N ILE A 28 1.77 -0.65 -5.12
CA ILE A 28 1.89 -0.61 -3.66
C ILE A 28 0.59 -1.16 -3.04
N ASP A 29 -0.56 -0.71 -3.51
CA ASP A 29 -1.87 -1.10 -2.97
C ASP A 29 -2.11 -2.60 -3.11
N ARG A 30 -1.90 -3.12 -4.32
CA ARG A 30 -2.04 -4.57 -4.58
C ARG A 30 -1.11 -5.38 -3.68
N THR A 31 0.08 -4.89 -3.40
CA THR A 31 1.03 -5.60 -2.54
C THR A 31 0.55 -5.63 -1.09
N LEU A 32 -0.01 -4.54 -0.56
CA LEU A 32 -0.64 -4.53 0.78
C LEU A 32 -1.78 -5.54 0.87
N ASP A 33 -2.69 -5.54 -0.10
CA ASP A 33 -3.83 -6.46 -0.13
C ASP A 33 -3.38 -7.93 -0.17
N HIS A 34 -2.40 -8.23 -1.03
CA HIS A 34 -1.84 -9.57 -1.15
C HIS A 34 -1.14 -10.01 0.16
N GLN A 35 -0.43 -9.10 0.83
CA GLN A 35 0.24 -9.39 2.11
C GLN A 35 -0.79 -9.62 3.22
N ALA A 36 -1.84 -8.81 3.31
CA ALA A 36 -2.94 -8.99 4.24
C ALA A 36 -3.62 -10.35 4.05
N ALA A 37 -3.90 -10.74 2.81
CA ALA A 37 -4.49 -12.04 2.49
C ALA A 37 -3.57 -13.22 2.89
N LYS A 38 -2.25 -13.10 2.70
CA LYS A 38 -1.27 -14.12 3.15
C LYS A 38 -1.25 -14.27 4.66
N ILE A 39 -1.28 -13.16 5.41
CA ILE A 39 -1.33 -13.18 6.87
C ILE A 39 -2.61 -13.89 7.34
N GLU A 40 -3.76 -13.54 6.75
CA GLU A 40 -5.03 -14.13 7.16
C GLU A 40 -5.12 -15.61 6.80
N LYS A 41 -4.71 -16.00 5.58
CA LYS A 41 -4.61 -17.41 5.20
C LYS A 41 -3.69 -18.19 6.13
N GLY A 42 -2.51 -17.65 6.44
CA GLY A 42 -1.58 -18.29 7.37
C GLY A 42 -2.18 -18.47 8.77
N ARG A 43 -3.00 -17.52 9.24
CA ARG A 43 -3.72 -17.62 10.50
C ARG A 43 -4.79 -18.71 10.48
N GLN A 44 -5.54 -18.80 9.38
CA GLN A 44 -6.59 -19.81 9.19
C GLN A 44 -6.00 -21.23 9.10
N THR A 45 -4.86 -21.39 8.43
CA THR A 45 -4.18 -22.69 8.29
C THR A 45 -3.31 -23.05 9.50
N GLY A 46 -3.16 -22.14 10.47
CA GLY A 46 -2.30 -22.33 11.64
C GLY A 46 -0.79 -22.21 11.36
N GLN A 47 -0.41 -21.76 10.16
CA GLN A 47 0.98 -21.46 9.80
C GLN A 47 1.49 -20.16 10.44
N ILE A 48 0.57 -19.25 10.78
CA ILE A 48 0.85 -17.99 11.48
C ILE A 48 -0.02 -17.97 12.73
N THR A 49 0.57 -17.65 13.86
CA THR A 49 -0.12 -17.69 15.15
C THR A 49 -0.82 -16.35 15.42
N TRP A 50 -1.71 -16.28 16.41
CA TRP A 50 -2.41 -15.03 16.72
C TRP A 50 -1.46 -13.86 17.05
N ARG A 51 -0.39 -14.13 17.81
CA ARG A 51 0.60 -13.11 18.19
C ARG A 51 1.42 -12.63 17.00
N GLU A 52 1.88 -13.54 16.16
CA GLU A 52 2.64 -13.23 14.94
C GLU A 52 1.75 -12.48 13.94
N GLY A 53 0.51 -12.94 13.73
CA GLY A 53 -0.47 -12.25 12.91
C GLY A 53 -0.74 -10.82 13.39
N ARG A 54 -0.86 -10.61 14.71
CA ARG A 54 -1.02 -9.26 15.28
C ARG A 54 0.19 -8.37 14.99
N LYS A 55 1.41 -8.90 15.11
CA LYS A 55 2.67 -8.20 14.78
C LYS A 55 2.74 -7.86 13.29
N LEU A 56 2.48 -8.81 12.41
CA LEU A 56 2.50 -8.63 10.95
C LEU A 56 1.45 -7.61 10.50
N ARG A 57 0.22 -7.68 11.01
CA ARG A 57 -0.81 -6.67 10.70
C ARG A 57 -0.46 -5.28 11.22
N ALA A 58 0.25 -5.18 12.35
CA ALA A 58 0.73 -3.89 12.85
C ALA A 58 1.80 -3.29 11.93
N GLU A 59 2.68 -4.12 11.37
CA GLU A 59 3.63 -3.69 10.34
C GLU A 59 2.92 -3.20 9.07
N GLN A 60 1.91 -3.94 8.57
CA GLN A 60 1.11 -3.53 7.41
C GLN A 60 0.45 -2.15 7.63
N ARG A 61 -0.18 -1.92 8.79
CA ARG A 61 -0.78 -0.62 9.12
C ARG A 61 0.22 0.53 9.13
N ARG A 62 1.46 0.29 9.57
CA ARG A 62 2.51 1.34 9.53
C ARG A 62 2.89 1.69 8.09
N ILE A 63 2.95 0.70 7.20
CA ILE A 63 3.24 0.94 5.77
C ILE A 63 2.08 1.67 5.12
N GLU A 64 0.83 1.30 5.45
CA GLU A 64 -0.37 1.97 4.97
C GLU A 64 -0.45 3.43 5.42
N HIS A 65 -0.17 3.72 6.69
CA HIS A 65 -0.09 5.10 7.20
C HIS A 65 1.00 5.89 6.46
N LEU A 66 2.21 5.33 6.34
CA LEU A 66 3.30 6.01 5.63
C LEU A 66 2.95 6.29 4.16
N ARG A 67 2.27 5.35 3.50
CA ARG A 67 1.76 5.55 2.15
C ARG A 67 0.76 6.71 2.12
N SER A 68 -0.15 6.79 3.08
CA SER A 68 -1.09 7.92 3.17
C SER A 68 -0.37 9.25 3.38
N ASP A 69 0.65 9.27 4.24
CA ASP A 69 1.46 10.46 4.49
C ASP A 69 2.20 10.92 3.22
N TYR A 70 2.79 9.97 2.48
CA TYR A 70 3.45 10.24 1.19
C TYR A 70 2.50 10.62 0.07
N LEU A 71 1.19 10.43 0.23
CA LEU A 71 0.17 10.84 -0.75
C LEU A 71 -0.60 12.08 -0.29
N ALA A 72 -0.22 12.69 0.83
CA ALA A 72 -0.91 13.86 1.38
C ALA A 72 -0.85 15.07 0.43
N ASP A 73 0.22 15.21 -0.34
CA ASP A 73 0.39 16.25 -1.37
C ASP A 73 -0.14 15.82 -2.77
N GLY A 74 -0.75 14.63 -2.84
CA GLY A 74 -1.36 14.05 -4.04
C GLY A 74 -0.37 13.40 -5.00
N ASN A 75 0.94 13.38 -4.71
CA ASN A 75 1.95 12.84 -5.62
C ASN A 75 2.98 11.98 -4.89
N LEU A 76 3.39 10.87 -5.51
CA LEU A 76 4.43 10.02 -4.96
C LEU A 76 5.74 10.26 -5.71
N THR A 77 6.76 10.76 -5.01
CA THR A 77 8.10 10.91 -5.59
C THR A 77 8.75 9.54 -5.81
N GLY A 78 9.73 9.47 -6.73
CA GLY A 78 10.50 8.24 -6.95
C GLY A 78 11.32 7.78 -5.74
N ARG A 79 11.59 8.66 -4.76
CA ARG A 79 12.25 8.28 -3.50
C ARG A 79 11.25 7.61 -2.55
N GLU A 80 10.08 8.21 -2.36
CA GLU A 80 9.00 7.67 -1.51
C GLU A 80 8.48 6.34 -2.04
N TYR A 81 8.32 6.21 -3.36
CA TYR A 81 7.95 4.93 -3.97
C TYR A 81 8.97 3.82 -3.65
N ARG A 82 10.27 4.12 -3.72
CA ARG A 82 11.32 3.16 -3.40
C ARG A 82 11.33 2.78 -1.91
N ASP A 83 11.10 3.75 -1.02
CA ASP A 83 10.98 3.48 0.41
C ASP A 83 9.79 2.57 0.73
N LEU A 84 8.60 2.87 0.17
CA LEU A 84 7.42 2.01 0.30
C LEU A 84 7.68 0.60 -0.23
N ARG A 85 8.29 0.48 -1.42
CA ARG A 85 8.63 -0.81 -2.02
C ARG A 85 9.59 -1.59 -1.13
N HIS A 86 10.64 -0.96 -0.60
CA HIS A 86 11.59 -1.61 0.30
C HIS A 86 10.92 -2.10 1.60
N ARG A 87 10.02 -1.30 2.17
CA ARG A 87 9.25 -1.70 3.36
C ARG A 87 8.31 -2.86 3.08
N GLN A 88 7.67 -2.88 1.92
CA GLN A 88 6.86 -4.02 1.49
C GLN A 88 7.69 -5.28 1.29
N GLU A 89 8.90 -5.18 0.72
CA GLU A 89 9.82 -6.31 0.59
C GLU A 89 10.21 -6.85 1.98
N LYS A 90 10.56 -5.97 2.92
CA LYS A 90 10.86 -6.36 4.30
C LYS A 90 9.66 -7.04 4.97
N ALA A 91 8.46 -6.49 4.80
CA ALA A 91 7.24 -7.10 5.32
C ALA A 91 6.97 -8.47 4.68
N ALA A 92 7.26 -8.64 3.39
CA ALA A 92 7.14 -9.94 2.72
C ALA A 92 8.09 -10.98 3.33
N TRP A 93 9.33 -10.60 3.62
CA TRP A 93 10.29 -11.44 4.34
C TRP A 93 9.81 -11.80 5.74
N ASN A 94 9.27 -10.85 6.50
CA ASN A 94 8.71 -11.12 7.81
C ASN A 94 7.53 -12.10 7.74
N ILE A 95 6.62 -11.94 6.78
CA ILE A 95 5.50 -12.88 6.59
C ILE A 95 6.02 -14.30 6.27
N ILE A 96 7.03 -14.41 5.40
CA ILE A 96 7.65 -15.69 5.05
C ILE A 96 8.30 -16.30 6.29
N ASN A 97 9.11 -15.53 7.02
CA ASN A 97 9.79 -16.00 8.22
C ASN A 97 8.77 -16.47 9.26
N GLU A 98 7.75 -15.69 9.60
CA GLU A 98 6.76 -16.16 10.59
C GLU A 98 5.98 -17.40 10.11
N LYS A 99 5.75 -17.55 8.79
CA LYS A 99 5.07 -18.72 8.21
C LYS A 99 5.91 -20.01 8.30
N TYR A 100 7.23 -19.90 8.17
CA TYR A 100 8.13 -21.06 8.12
C TYR A 100 8.91 -21.29 9.44
N ASP A 101 9.20 -20.24 10.18
CA ASP A 101 10.04 -20.21 11.39
C ASP A 101 9.20 -20.40 12.68
N GLY A 102 7.89 -20.65 12.55
CA GLY A 102 7.02 -21.14 13.63
C GLY A 102 7.48 -22.46 14.27
N TRP A 103 8.65 -22.99 13.87
CA TRP A 103 9.33 -24.18 14.37
C TRP A 103 10.18 -23.94 15.64
N ARG A 104 10.37 -22.70 16.10
CA ARG A 104 10.93 -22.42 17.45
C ARG A 104 9.87 -22.37 18.55
N ARG A 105 8.84 -23.21 18.47
CA ARG A 105 7.66 -23.08 19.33
C ARG A 105 7.54 -24.26 20.27
N TRP A 106 7.54 -23.96 21.58
CA TRP A 106 7.25 -24.92 22.63
C TRP A 106 5.96 -25.68 22.29
N ARG A 107 6.03 -27.01 22.32
CA ARG A 107 5.02 -27.99 21.85
C ARG A 107 3.60 -27.79 22.40
N PHE A 108 3.42 -26.87 23.35
CA PHE A 108 2.22 -26.66 24.16
C PHE A 108 1.41 -25.40 23.76
N LEU A 109 1.95 -24.51 22.91
CA LEU A 109 1.18 -23.34 22.48
C LEU A 109 0.13 -23.73 21.43
N PRO A 110 -1.15 -23.34 21.60
CA PRO A 110 -2.20 -23.72 20.68
C PRO A 110 -1.90 -23.24 19.25
N ARG A 111 -2.10 -24.15 18.28
CA ARG A 111 -1.96 -23.93 16.83
C ARG A 111 -3.12 -23.12 16.24
N VAL A 112 -4.19 -22.92 17.01
CA VAL A 112 -5.41 -22.32 16.53
C VAL A 112 -5.53 -20.89 17.03
N GLY A 113 -5.56 -19.95 16.08
CA GLY A 113 -6.28 -18.71 16.32
C GLY A 113 -7.77 -19.04 16.45
N ARG A 114 -8.27 -19.13 17.68
CA ARG A 114 -9.59 -18.57 17.95
C ARG A 114 -9.39 -17.11 18.27
#